data_AF-A0A1X1UTH0-F1
#
_entry.id   AF-A0A1X1UTH0-F1
#
_cell.length_a   1.000
_cell.length_b   1.000
_cell.length_c   1.000
_cell.angle_alpha   90.00
_cell.angle_beta   90.00
_cell.angle_gamma   90.00
#
_symmetry.space_group_name_H-M   'P 1'
#
loop_
_entity.id
_entity.type
_entity.pdbx_description
1 polymer ?
#
loop_
_entity_poly.entity_id
_entity_poly.type
_entity_poly.pdbx_seq_one_letter_code
_entity_poly.pdbx_strand_id
1 'polypeptide(L)' 'MSQVLVTGFGAYGNTPANPAQHTAEALDGRVIAGAAVTARIVPNVFFESITATQQAIADIRPEVVISNSFAGAVR' A
#
# COMPACT_ATOMS: atom_id res chain seq x y z
N MET A 1 14.44 -13.58 -6.32
CA MET A 1 13.39 -12.76 -6.98
C MET A 1 13.10 -11.63 -6.02
N SER A 2 13.35 -10.39 -6.42
CA SER A 2 13.19 -9.25 -5.51
C SER A 2 11.73 -9.08 -5.12
N GLN A 3 11.48 -8.85 -3.84
CA GLN A 3 10.14 -8.62 -3.29
C GLN A 3 9.92 -7.13 -3.04
N VAL A 4 8.86 -6.59 -3.61
CA VAL A 4 8.44 -5.19 -3.42
C VAL A 4 7.11 -5.18 -2.68
N LEU A 5 7.07 -4.46 -1.56
CA LEU A 5 5.83 -4.17 -0.87
C LEU A 5 5.28 -2.83 -1.35
N VAL A 6 4.02 -2.82 -1.80
CA VAL A 6 3.27 -1.59 -2.10
C VAL A 6 2.17 -1.43 -1.04
N THR A 7 2.09 -0.27 -0.39
CA THR A 7 1.01 0.01 0.56
C THR A 7 0.11 1.12 0.07
N GLY A 8 -1.21 0.88 0.06
CA GLY A 8 -2.23 1.88 -0.24
C GLY A 8 -3.10 2.13 0.98
N PHE A 9 -3.56 3.37 1.18
CA PHE A 9 -4.52 3.67 2.25
C PHE A 9 -5.92 3.23 1.86
N GLY A 10 -6.64 2.63 2.81
CA GLY A 10 -8.06 2.28 2.67
C GLY A 10 -9.01 3.49 2.78
N ALA A 11 -10.28 3.18 3.02
CA ALA A 11 -11.36 4.16 3.21
C ALA A 11 -11.04 5.20 4.29
N TYR A 12 -11.63 6.40 4.17
CA TYR A 12 -11.44 7.50 5.12
C TYR A 12 -12.65 8.43 5.18
N GLY A 13 -13.05 8.85 6.38
CA GLY A 13 -14.25 9.66 6.58
C GLY A 13 -15.46 9.04 5.89
N ASN A 14 -16.13 9.82 5.03
CA ASN A 14 -17.26 9.37 4.21
C ASN A 14 -16.85 8.88 2.81
N THR A 15 -15.55 8.66 2.58
CA THR A 15 -15.00 8.20 1.31
C THR A 15 -14.74 6.68 1.41
N PRO A 16 -15.64 5.84 0.89
CA PRO A 16 -15.55 4.38 1.05
C PRO A 16 -14.45 3.75 0.21
N ALA A 17 -13.94 4.47 -0.80
CA ALA A 17 -12.93 3.99 -1.72
C ALA A 17 -11.83 5.04 -1.89
N ASN A 18 -10.60 4.67 -1.59
CA ASN A 18 -9.43 5.54 -1.74
C ASN A 18 -8.70 5.19 -3.05
N PRO A 19 -8.38 6.16 -3.92
CA PRO A 19 -7.61 5.87 -5.14
C PRO A 19 -6.26 5.18 -4.87
N ALA A 20 -5.66 5.42 -3.70
CA ALA A 20 -4.46 4.71 -3.29
C ALA A 20 -4.70 3.21 -3.12
N GLN A 21 -5.84 2.81 -2.53
CA GLN A 21 -6.26 1.41 -2.40
C GLN A 21 -6.37 0.74 -3.76
N HIS A 22 -7.10 1.34 -4.70
CA HIS A 22 -7.29 0.74 -6.03
C HIS A 22 -5.97 0.57 -6.78
N THR A 23 -5.04 1.52 -6.63
CA THR A 23 -3.71 1.42 -7.23
C THR A 23 -2.91 0.26 -6.66
N ALA A 24 -2.93 0.09 -5.33
CA ALA A 24 -2.25 -1.01 -4.65
C ALA A 24 -2.86 -2.37 -5.04
N GLU A 25 -4.19 -2.50 -5.01
CA GLU A 25 -4.91 -3.71 -5.44
C GLU A 25 -4.61 -4.07 -6.90
N ALA A 26 -4.55 -3.10 -7.80
CA ALA A 26 -4.24 -3.34 -9.20
C ALA A 26 -2.82 -3.86 -9.43
N LEU A 27 -1.88 -3.59 -8.52
CA LEU A 27 -0.48 -4.02 -8.58
C LEU A 27 -0.21 -5.34 -7.85
N ASP A 28 -1.10 -5.78 -6.96
CA ASP A 28 -0.89 -6.99 -6.17
C ASP A 28 -0.69 -8.23 -7.04
N GLY A 29 0.30 -9.05 -6.69
CA GLY A 29 0.65 -10.28 -7.40
C GLY A 29 1.32 -10.08 -8.77
N ARG A 30 1.53 -8.85 -9.23
CA ARG A 30 2.23 -8.61 -10.50
C ARG A 30 3.73 -8.87 -10.38
N VAL A 31 4.33 -9.25 -11.50
CA VAL A 31 5.79 -9.24 -11.67
C VAL A 31 6.16 -8.11 -12.62
N ILE A 32 6.97 -7.16 -12.15
CA ILE A 32 7.39 -5.98 -12.91
C ILE A 32 8.92 -5.97 -12.95
N ALA A 33 9.50 -6.00 -14.15
CA ALA A 33 10.96 -6.04 -14.33
C ALA A 33 11.66 -7.13 -13.50
N GLY A 34 11.00 -8.27 -13.28
CA GLY A 34 11.53 -9.41 -12.49
C GLY A 34 11.35 -9.30 -10.97
N ALA A 35 10.77 -8.21 -10.46
CA ALA A 35 10.38 -8.06 -9.06
C ALA A 35 8.92 -8.48 -8.84
N ALA A 36 8.66 -9.28 -7.82
CA ALA A 36 7.32 -9.66 -7.40
C ALA A 36 6.74 -8.57 -6.49
N VAL A 37 5.53 -8.12 -6.79
CA VAL A 37 4.82 -7.10 -6.03
C VAL A 37 3.80 -7.76 -5.12
N THR A 38 3.86 -7.43 -3.83
CA THR A 38 2.81 -7.75 -2.84
C THR A 38 2.23 -6.44 -2.35
N ALA A 39 0.91 -6.30 -2.36
CA ALA A 39 0.23 -5.10 -1.91
C ALA A 39 -0.44 -5.29 -0.55
N ARG A 40 -0.48 -4.24 0.28
CA ARG A 40 -1.26 -4.22 1.52
C ARG A 40 -2.06 -2.93 1.66
N ILE A 41 -3.33 -3.06 2.02
CA ILE A 41 -4.19 -1.92 2.31
C ILE A 41 -4.09 -1.61 3.79
N VAL A 42 -3.62 -0.42 4.12
CA VAL A 42 -3.42 0.02 5.51
C VAL A 42 -4.54 0.96 5.94
N PRO A 43 -4.90 0.99 7.24
CA PRO A 43 -5.90 1.92 7.75
C PRO A 43 -5.51 3.37 7.49
N ASN A 44 -6.46 4.24 7.12
CA ASN A 44 -6.22 5.68 7.08
C ASN A 44 -6.37 6.31 8.46
N VAL A 45 -5.60 5.78 9.42
CA VAL A 45 -5.62 6.15 10.83
C VAL A 45 -4.17 6.32 11.30
N PHE A 46 -3.92 7.39 12.06
CA PHE A 46 -2.60 7.64 12.65
C PHE A 46 -2.17 6.49 13.53
N PHE A 47 -0.88 6.17 13.50
CA PHE A 47 -0.24 5.08 14.25
C PHE A 47 -0.70 3.66 13.85
N GLU A 48 -1.99 3.41 13.61
CA GLU A 48 -2.47 2.12 13.10
C GLU A 48 -1.90 1.79 11.72
N SER A 49 -1.82 2.79 10.82
CA SER A 49 -1.15 2.67 9.53
C SER A 49 0.32 2.26 9.65
N ILE A 50 1.02 2.80 10.66
CA ILE A 50 2.42 2.49 10.92
C ILE A 50 2.54 1.04 11.39
N THR A 51 1.73 0.64 12.38
CA THR A 51 1.70 -0.74 12.89
C THR A 51 1.40 -1.74 11.78
N ALA A 52 0.38 -1.48 10.95
CA ALA A 52 0.02 -2.34 9.83
C ALA A 52 1.14 -2.43 8.78
N THR A 53 1.81 -1.32 8.49
CA THR A 53 2.95 -1.31 7.56
C THR A 53 4.14 -2.09 8.12
N GLN A 54 4.45 -1.94 9.41
CA GLN A 54 5.52 -2.68 10.07
C GLN A 54 5.25 -4.20 10.07
N GLN A 55 4.01 -4.62 10.33
CA GLN A 55 3.60 -6.01 10.23
C GLN A 55 3.77 -6.55 8.81
N ALA A 56 3.32 -5.80 7.80
CA ALA A 56 3.50 -6.18 6.40
C ALA A 56 4.98 -6.36 6.01
N ILE A 57 5.85 -5.47 6.50
CA ILE A 57 7.30 -5.58 6.29
C ILE A 57 7.86 -6.84 6.96
N ALA A 58 7.45 -7.13 8.19
CA ALA A 58 7.89 -8.32 8.93
C ALA A 58 7.47 -9.63 8.23
N ASP A 59 6.24 -9.68 7.71
CA ASP A 59 5.67 -10.86 7.06
C ASP A 59 6.30 -11.11 5.68
N ILE A 60 6.45 -10.05 4.87
CA ILE A 60 6.86 -10.15 3.47
C ILE A 60 8.38 -10.12 3.32
N ARG A 61 9.08 -9.45 4.25
CA ARG A 61 10.53 -9.16 4.17
C ARG A 61 10.93 -8.58 2.81
N PRO A 62 10.32 -7.46 2.37
CA PRO A 62 10.58 -6.88 1.06
C PRO A 62 11.96 -6.20 1.01
N GLU A 63 12.53 -6.09 -0.19
CA GLU A 63 13.74 -5.30 -0.44
C GLU A 63 13.41 -3.81 -0.58
N VAL A 64 12.20 -3.49 -1.05
CA VAL A 64 11.72 -2.11 -1.26
C VAL A 64 10.29 -1.99 -0.76
N VAL A 65 10.00 -0.88 -0.09
CA VAL A 65 8.64 -0.49 0.33
C VAL A 65 8.26 0.80 -0.40
N ILE A 66 7.10 0.78 -1.05
CA ILE A 66 6.51 1.95 -1.71
C ILE A 66 5.16 2.23 -1.06
N SER A 67 5.07 3.33 -0.30
CA SER A 67 3.80 3.78 0.26
C SER A 67 3.17 4.80 -0.67
N ASN A 68 2.00 4.48 -1.24
CA ASN A 68 1.26 5.39 -2.11
C ASN A 68 0.07 6.01 -1.37
N SER A 69 -0.23 7.26 -1.69
CA SER A 69 -1.35 8.00 -1.13
C SER A 69 -2.09 8.78 -2.21
N PHE A 70 -3.33 9.15 -1.92
CA PHE A 70 -4.10 10.05 -2.77
C PHE A 70 -3.97 11.48 -2.24
N ALA A 71 -3.35 12.35 -3.02
CA ALA A 71 -3.33 13.79 -2.77
C ALA A 71 -4.39 14.44 -3.67
N GLY A 72 -5.58 14.70 -3.13
CA GLY A 72 -6.59 15.49 -3.83
C GLY A 72 -6.07 16.89 -4.14
N ALA A 73 -6.45 17.45 -5.28
CA ALA A 73 -6.12 18.83 -5.61
C ALA A 73 -6.88 19.78 -4.66
N VAL A 74 -6.15 20.58 -3.89
CA VAL A 74 -6.69 21.80 -3.28
C VAL A 74 -6.81 22.83 -4.39
N ARG A 75 -8.03 23.30 -4.67
CA ARG A 75 -8.25 24.49 -5.49
C ARG A 75 -8.08 25.74 -4.63
#